data_AF-A0A087GDS2-F1
#
_entry.id   AF-A0A087GDS2-F1
#
_cell.length_a   1.000
_cell.length_b   1.000
_cell.length_c   1.000
_cell.angle_alpha   90.00
_cell.angle_beta   90.00
_cell.angle_gamma   90.00
#
_symmetry.space_group_name_H-M   'P 1'
#
loop_
_entity.id
_entity.type
_entity.pdbx_description
1 polymer ?
#
loop_
_entity_poly.entity_id
_entity_poly.type
_entity_poly.pdbx_seq_one_letter_code
_entity_poly.pdbx_strand_id
1 'polypeptide(L)'
;MDNLRELHLAHSDIFEIKVERKETVLPLHIPTTTSFFPNLSQVSLEFCKGLRDLTWLLFAPNLTFLRVFSASQLVEVINKEKAEQQNLIPFQELKELRLENVEMLKSIYRSPLPFPCLQKILVNGCPELKKLPLSSTSVPRGDLVIEAHEEWIQILEWADEATKARFLPSFKAFPRSIDKTLTESELKFGIKC
;
A
#
# COMPACT_ATOMS: atom_id res chain seq x y z
N MET A 1 -14.45 17.87 -1.95
CA MET A 1 -13.14 17.17 -1.80
C MET A 1 -12.43 16.98 -3.14
N ASP A 2 -12.98 17.54 -4.23
CA ASP A 2 -12.51 17.27 -5.60
C ASP A 2 -11.14 17.87 -5.93
N ASN A 3 -10.54 18.70 -5.07
CA ASN A 3 -9.21 19.26 -5.32
C ASN A 3 -8.09 18.53 -4.57
N LEU A 4 -8.41 17.57 -3.70
CA LEU A 4 -7.40 16.88 -2.91
C LEU A 4 -6.64 15.88 -3.81
N ARG A 5 -5.41 16.23 -4.18
CA ARG A 5 -4.51 15.38 -4.97
C ARG A 5 -3.51 14.61 -4.12
N GLU A 6 -3.09 15.23 -3.03
CA GLU A 6 -2.09 14.68 -2.14
C GLU A 6 -2.63 14.73 -0.71
N LEU A 7 -2.56 13.60 -0.03
CA LEU A 7 -2.85 13.51 1.40
C LEU A 7 -1.56 13.13 2.11
N HIS A 8 -1.07 14.04 2.93
CA HIS A 8 0.05 13.78 3.83
C HIS A 8 -0.41 13.92 5.28
N LEU A 9 -0.31 12.85 6.06
CA LEU A 9 -0.58 12.86 7.49
C LEU A 9 0.70 12.43 8.22
N ALA A 10 1.17 13.26 9.13
CA ALA A 10 2.33 12.98 9.97
C ALA A 10 1.96 13.12 11.45
N HIS A 11 2.50 12.25 12.30
CA HIS A 11 2.35 12.31 13.78
C HIS A 11 0.90 12.45 14.24
N SER A 12 -0.02 11.78 13.55
CA SER A 12 -1.47 11.90 13.81
C SER A 12 -1.98 10.72 14.62
N ASP A 13 -2.84 10.99 15.60
CA ASP A 13 -3.60 9.98 16.37
C ASP A 13 -4.78 9.41 15.57
N ILE A 14 -4.71 9.46 14.25
CA ILE A 14 -5.80 9.00 13.40
C ILE A 14 -5.89 7.46 13.47
N PHE A 15 -7.08 6.97 13.82
CA PHE A 15 -7.35 5.54 13.88
C PHE A 15 -7.89 4.99 12.55
N GLU A 16 -8.76 5.77 11.91
CA GLU A 16 -9.47 5.43 10.69
C GLU A 16 -9.94 6.71 9.99
N ILE A 17 -9.95 6.71 8.65
CA ILE A 17 -10.71 7.70 7.86
C ILE A 17 -12.03 7.03 7.49
N LYS A 18 -13.11 7.47 8.12
CA LYS A 18 -14.45 6.94 7.86
C LYS A 18 -15.02 7.58 6.59
N VAL A 19 -15.38 6.71 5.65
CA VAL A 19 -16.12 7.10 4.44
C VAL A 19 -17.51 6.49 4.55
N GLU A 20 -18.51 7.32 4.85
CA GLU A 20 -19.90 6.88 4.93
C GLU A 20 -20.60 7.08 3.58
N ARG A 21 -21.09 5.99 2.97
CA ARG A 21 -22.08 6.09 1.91
C ARG A 21 -23.41 6.48 2.53
N LYS A 22 -23.98 7.60 2.12
CA LYS A 22 -25.42 7.79 2.19
C LYS A 22 -26.02 7.02 1.02
N GLU A 23 -26.69 5.91 1.29
CA GLU A 23 -27.49 5.22 0.29
C GLU A 23 -28.53 6.20 -0.25
N THR A 24 -28.30 6.68 -1.47
CA THR A 24 -29.35 7.31 -2.25
C THR A 24 -29.90 6.21 -3.15
N VAL A 25 -31.15 5.83 -2.89
CA VAL A 25 -31.84 4.78 -3.63
C VAL A 25 -32.04 5.27 -5.07
N LEU A 26 -31.05 5.02 -5.94
CA LEU A 26 -31.20 5.23 -7.37
C LEU A 26 -31.68 3.92 -8.01
N PRO A 27 -32.82 3.93 -8.73
CA PRO A 27 -33.30 2.76 -9.42
C PRO A 27 -32.51 2.59 -10.71
N LEU A 28 -31.47 1.78 -10.70
CA LEU A 28 -30.98 0.94 -11.81
C LEU A 28 -29.63 0.34 -11.41
N HIS A 29 -29.45 -0.93 -11.76
CA HIS A 29 -28.33 -1.81 -11.46
C HIS A 29 -27.05 -1.41 -12.20
N ILE A 30 -26.60 -0.17 -12.05
CA ILE A 30 -25.31 0.33 -12.51
C ILE A 30 -24.42 0.35 -11.26
N PRO A 31 -23.29 -0.37 -11.22
CA PRO A 31 -22.31 -0.19 -10.16
C PRO A 31 -21.70 1.20 -10.34
N THR A 32 -22.34 2.22 -9.74
CA THR A 32 -21.71 3.54 -9.61
C THR A 32 -20.52 3.35 -8.68
N THR A 33 -19.32 3.29 -9.25
CA THR A 33 -18.05 3.41 -8.52
C THR A 33 -18.07 4.79 -7.87
N THR A 34 -18.62 4.89 -6.66
CA THR A 34 -18.64 6.14 -5.91
C THR A 34 -17.20 6.43 -5.49
N SER A 35 -16.55 7.29 -6.25
CA SER A 35 -15.26 7.84 -5.86
C SER A 35 -15.49 8.98 -4.90
N PHE A 36 -14.97 8.85 -3.68
CA PHE A 36 -14.99 9.91 -2.68
C PHE A 36 -13.78 10.85 -2.81
N PHE A 37 -12.71 10.33 -3.41
CA PHE A 37 -11.45 11.05 -3.63
C PHE A 37 -11.01 10.92 -5.10
N PRO A 38 -11.79 11.48 -6.05
CA PRO A 38 -11.58 11.26 -7.48
C PRO A 38 -10.25 11.80 -7.99
N ASN A 39 -9.63 12.76 -7.31
CA ASN A 39 -8.36 13.35 -7.74
C ASN A 39 -7.18 12.98 -6.85
N LEU A 40 -7.39 12.20 -5.79
CA LEU A 40 -6.34 11.80 -4.87
C LEU A 40 -5.42 10.79 -5.56
N SER A 41 -4.16 11.17 -5.72
CA SER A 41 -3.15 10.39 -6.43
C SER A 41 -1.93 10.05 -5.59
N GLN A 42 -1.70 10.77 -4.49
CA GLN A 42 -0.58 10.56 -3.58
C GLN A 42 -1.09 10.47 -2.13
N VAL A 43 -0.72 9.42 -1.42
CA VAL A 43 -0.98 9.28 0.02
C VAL A 43 0.32 8.93 0.73
N SER A 44 0.70 9.74 1.71
CA SER A 44 1.84 9.49 2.59
C SER A 44 1.41 9.60 4.05
N LEU A 45 1.56 8.51 4.81
CA LEU A 45 1.14 8.40 6.21
C LEU A 45 2.36 8.09 7.07
N GLU A 46 2.74 8.99 7.97
CA GLU A 46 3.98 8.93 8.73
C GLU A 46 3.71 9.02 10.24
N PHE A 47 4.26 8.08 11.00
CA PHE A 47 4.13 8.04 12.46
C PHE A 47 2.67 8.01 12.97
N CYS A 48 1.74 7.46 12.19
CA CYS A 48 0.34 7.30 12.57
C CYS A 48 0.14 6.02 13.41
N LYS A 49 0.54 6.05 14.69
CA LYS A 49 0.55 4.87 15.58
C LYS A 49 -0.84 4.27 15.85
N GLY A 50 -1.90 5.07 15.72
CA GLY A 50 -3.29 4.63 15.92
C GLY A 50 -3.92 3.98 14.69
N LEU A 51 -3.30 4.10 13.51
CA LEU A 51 -3.88 3.74 12.23
C LEU A 51 -4.10 2.22 12.12
N ARG A 52 -5.35 1.82 11.83
CA ARG A 52 -5.74 0.40 11.75
C ARG A 52 -6.37 -0.01 10.42
N ASP A 53 -6.89 0.94 9.65
CA ASP A 53 -7.67 0.67 8.44
C ASP A 53 -7.35 1.70 7.34
N LEU A 54 -6.94 1.22 6.16
CA LEU A 54 -6.75 2.03 4.94
C LEU A 54 -7.69 1.63 3.80
N THR A 55 -8.76 0.90 4.11
CA THR A 55 -9.76 0.42 3.13
C THR A 55 -10.46 1.57 2.42
N TRP A 56 -10.51 2.77 3.02
CA TRP A 56 -11.02 3.97 2.37
C TRP A 56 -10.28 4.32 1.06
N LEU A 57 -9.05 3.83 0.86
CA LEU A 57 -8.28 3.98 -0.38
C LEU A 57 -8.97 3.32 -1.58
N LEU A 58 -9.90 2.38 -1.38
CA LEU A 58 -10.75 1.85 -2.45
C LEU A 58 -11.53 2.95 -3.19
N PHE A 59 -11.79 4.07 -2.52
CA PHE A 59 -12.54 5.19 -3.06
C PHE A 59 -11.66 6.28 -3.71
N ALA A 60 -10.36 6.04 -3.79
CA ALA A 60 -9.36 6.86 -4.48
C ALA A 60 -8.87 6.13 -5.76
N PRO A 61 -9.67 6.13 -6.84
CA PRO A 61 -9.39 5.32 -8.04
C PRO A 61 -8.11 5.74 -8.76
N ASN A 62 -7.69 7.00 -8.61
CA ASN A 62 -6.51 7.58 -9.25
C ASN A 62 -5.26 7.55 -8.37
N LEU A 63 -5.26 6.73 -7.30
CA LEU A 63 -4.11 6.58 -6.40
C LEU A 63 -2.92 5.96 -7.13
N THR A 64 -1.87 6.75 -7.33
CA THR A 64 -0.63 6.34 -8.01
C THR A 64 0.53 6.06 -7.04
N PHE A 65 0.50 6.63 -5.84
CA PHE A 65 1.56 6.46 -4.84
C PHE A 65 0.95 6.28 -3.45
N LEU A 66 1.46 5.28 -2.73
CA LEU A 66 1.13 5.04 -1.33
C LEU A 66 2.42 4.83 -0.54
N ARG A 67 2.65 5.67 0.47
CA ARG A 67 3.67 5.47 1.50
C ARG A 67 3.01 5.32 2.86
N VAL A 68 3.40 4.27 3.59
CA VAL A 68 3.06 4.08 5.00
C VAL A 68 4.36 3.89 5.77
N PHE A 69 4.63 4.80 6.68
CA PHE A 69 5.83 4.83 7.51
C PHE A 69 5.47 4.85 9.00
N SER A 70 6.00 3.89 9.76
CA SER A 70 5.83 3.83 11.22
C SER A 70 4.36 3.82 11.70
N ALA A 71 3.53 2.96 11.11
CA ALA A 71 2.14 2.72 11.52
C ALA A 71 2.02 1.40 12.31
N SER A 72 2.29 1.45 13.62
CA SER A 72 2.48 0.25 14.44
C SER A 72 1.24 -0.63 14.63
N GLN A 73 0.03 -0.10 14.46
CA GLN A 73 -1.22 -0.88 14.63
C GLN A 73 -1.87 -1.35 13.32
N LEU A 74 -1.26 -1.04 12.16
CA LEU A 74 -1.79 -1.44 10.87
C LEU A 74 -1.46 -2.91 10.59
N VAL A 75 -2.49 -3.76 10.57
CA VAL A 75 -2.34 -5.20 10.34
C VAL A 75 -2.57 -5.57 8.87
N GLU A 76 -3.44 -4.84 8.18
CA GLU A 76 -3.78 -5.03 6.77
C GLU A 76 -3.96 -3.67 6.10
N VAL A 77 -3.46 -3.47 4.88
CA VAL A 77 -3.66 -2.21 4.15
C VAL A 77 -5.12 -2.09 3.69
N ILE A 78 -5.60 -3.04 2.89
CA ILE A 78 -6.99 -3.07 2.40
C ILE A 78 -7.68 -4.31 2.93
N ASN A 79 -8.77 -4.15 3.67
CA ASN A 79 -9.58 -5.28 4.08
C ASN A 79 -10.30 -5.90 2.86
N LYS A 80 -10.02 -7.18 2.58
CA LYS A 80 -10.59 -7.90 1.44
C LYS A 80 -12.12 -8.01 1.49
N GLU A 81 -12.68 -8.34 2.64
CA GLU A 81 -14.12 -8.54 2.77
C GLU A 81 -14.90 -7.25 2.49
N LYS A 82 -14.40 -6.12 2.99
CA LYS A 82 -14.94 -4.79 2.67
C LYS A 82 -14.79 -4.47 1.17
N ALA A 83 -13.66 -4.79 0.55
CA ALA A 83 -13.47 -4.56 -0.89
C ALA A 83 -14.46 -5.35 -1.77
N GLU A 84 -14.69 -6.62 -1.44
CA GLU A 84 -15.65 -7.49 -2.13
C GLU A 84 -17.09 -6.99 -1.97
N GLN A 85 -17.47 -6.50 -0.78
CA GLN A 85 -18.77 -5.85 -0.55
C GLN A 85 -18.96 -4.60 -1.42
N GLN A 86 -17.88 -3.88 -1.74
CA GLN A 86 -17.93 -2.72 -2.62
C GLN A 86 -17.83 -3.11 -4.12
N ASN A 87 -17.55 -4.37 -4.44
CA ASN A 87 -17.21 -4.86 -5.77
C ASN A 87 -16.09 -4.03 -6.43
N LEU A 88 -15.06 -3.67 -5.65
CA LEU A 88 -13.93 -2.87 -6.08
C LEU A 88 -12.63 -3.66 -6.01
N ILE A 89 -11.80 -3.55 -7.05
CA ILE A 89 -10.44 -4.08 -7.06
C ILE A 89 -9.50 -2.93 -6.67
N PRO A 90 -8.72 -3.03 -5.58
CA PRO A 90 -7.83 -1.97 -5.16
C PRO A 90 -6.67 -1.75 -6.15
N PHE A 91 -6.03 -0.58 -6.05
CA PHE A 91 -4.71 -0.29 -6.63
C PHE A 91 -4.59 -0.49 -8.15
N GLN A 92 -5.64 -0.14 -8.90
CA GLN A 92 -5.60 -0.22 -10.37
C GLN A 92 -4.59 0.78 -10.96
N GLU A 93 -4.52 2.00 -10.46
CA GLU A 93 -3.59 3.03 -10.95
C GLU A 93 -2.27 3.13 -10.15
N LEU A 94 -2.08 2.24 -9.16
CA LEU A 94 -0.93 2.33 -8.26
C LEU A 94 0.37 2.04 -9.00
N LYS A 95 1.32 2.98 -8.95
CA LYS A 95 2.65 2.89 -9.56
C LYS A 95 3.72 2.56 -8.54
N GLU A 96 3.59 3.10 -7.33
CA GLU A 96 4.57 2.90 -6.28
C GLU A 96 3.93 2.67 -4.91
N LEU A 97 4.41 1.62 -4.23
CA LEU A 97 4.03 1.25 -2.87
C LEU A 97 5.26 1.24 -1.98
N ARG A 98 5.26 2.02 -0.89
CA ARG A 98 6.31 2.03 0.12
C ARG A 98 5.75 1.69 1.49
N LEU A 99 6.32 0.66 2.10
CA LEU A 99 5.97 0.17 3.42
C LEU A 99 7.23 0.15 4.27
N GLU A 100 7.29 1.01 5.26
CA GLU A 100 8.48 1.27 6.05
C GLU A 100 8.14 1.23 7.54
N ASN A 101 8.82 0.38 8.32
CA ASN A 101 8.64 0.24 9.77
C ASN A 101 7.17 0.00 10.20
N VAL A 102 6.43 -0.81 9.42
CA VAL A 102 5.04 -1.19 9.72
C VAL A 102 5.04 -2.57 10.37
N GLU A 103 5.39 -2.62 11.66
CA GLU A 103 5.80 -3.84 12.36
C GLU A 103 4.72 -4.94 12.37
N MET A 104 3.45 -4.57 12.56
CA MET A 104 2.33 -5.51 12.68
C MET A 104 1.68 -5.89 11.34
N LEU A 105 2.20 -5.36 10.21
CA LEU A 105 1.58 -5.55 8.90
C LEU A 105 1.73 -6.98 8.42
N LYS A 106 0.61 -7.70 8.30
CA LYS A 106 0.57 -9.10 7.83
C LYS A 106 0.22 -9.23 6.36
N SER A 107 -0.51 -8.26 5.80
CA SER A 107 -0.99 -8.32 4.42
C SER A 107 -1.21 -6.94 3.82
N ILE A 108 -0.91 -6.78 2.53
CA ILE A 108 -1.37 -5.63 1.75
C ILE A 108 -2.82 -5.88 1.29
N TYR A 109 -3.06 -7.07 0.74
CA TYR A 109 -4.37 -7.58 0.34
C TYR A 109 -4.30 -9.12 0.35
N ARG A 110 -5.36 -9.81 0.78
CA ARG A 110 -5.35 -11.28 1.01
C ARG A 110 -5.42 -12.14 -0.25
N SER A 111 -5.55 -11.53 -1.43
CA SER A 111 -5.51 -12.23 -2.71
C SER A 111 -4.58 -11.53 -3.70
N PRO A 112 -4.11 -12.23 -4.75
CA PRO A 112 -3.34 -11.58 -5.80
C PRO A 112 -4.10 -10.43 -6.46
N LEU A 113 -3.38 -9.37 -6.81
CA LEU A 113 -3.90 -8.21 -7.53
C LEU A 113 -3.26 -8.10 -8.92
N PRO A 114 -4.00 -7.60 -9.92
CA PRO A 114 -3.47 -7.49 -11.28
C PRO A 114 -2.36 -6.44 -11.40
N PHE A 115 -2.43 -5.35 -10.63
CA PHE A 115 -1.46 -4.25 -10.63
C PHE A 115 -1.03 -3.80 -12.05
N PRO A 116 -1.95 -3.27 -12.87
CA PRO A 116 -1.66 -2.98 -14.27
C PRO A 116 -0.61 -1.86 -14.47
N CYS A 117 -0.40 -1.03 -13.46
CA CYS A 117 0.48 0.14 -13.51
C CYS A 117 1.65 0.10 -12.50
N LEU A 118 1.79 -0.96 -11.71
CA LEU A 118 2.78 -1.00 -10.62
C LEU A 118 4.20 -1.14 -11.16
N GLN A 119 5.08 -0.25 -10.72
CA GLN A 119 6.47 -0.15 -11.16
C GLN A 119 7.44 -0.38 -9.99
N LYS A 120 7.07 -0.01 -8.77
CA LYS A 120 7.95 -0.12 -7.61
C LYS A 120 7.23 -0.55 -6.34
N ILE A 121 7.84 -1.49 -5.63
CA ILE A 121 7.51 -1.82 -4.23
C ILE A 121 8.77 -1.59 -3.40
N LEU A 122 8.65 -0.90 -2.28
CA LEU A 122 9.67 -0.83 -1.23
C LEU A 122 9.11 -1.43 0.05
N VAL A 123 9.81 -2.41 0.62
CA VAL A 123 9.50 -2.99 1.93
C VAL A 123 10.72 -2.89 2.83
N ASN A 124 10.59 -2.15 3.93
CA ASN A 124 11.63 -2.00 4.94
C ASN A 124 11.01 -2.10 6.34
N GLY A 125 11.60 -2.87 7.26
CA GLY A 125 11.11 -2.94 8.64
C GLY A 125 9.67 -3.47 8.80
N CYS A 126 9.24 -4.42 7.95
CA CYS A 126 7.93 -5.08 8.02
C CYS A 126 8.08 -6.59 8.28
N PRO A 127 8.48 -7.01 9.49
CA PRO A 127 8.84 -8.40 9.80
C PRO A 127 7.67 -9.39 9.67
N GLU A 128 6.43 -8.94 9.88
CA GLU A 128 5.23 -9.79 9.79
C GLU A 128 4.68 -9.90 8.35
N LEU A 129 5.16 -9.08 7.41
CA LEU A 129 4.68 -9.07 6.04
C LEU A 129 5.40 -10.17 5.26
N LYS A 130 4.79 -11.35 5.16
CA LYS A 130 5.44 -12.52 4.52
C LYS A 130 4.98 -12.78 3.09
N LYS A 131 4.02 -12.02 2.56
CA LYS A 131 3.46 -12.22 1.20
C LYS A 131 3.20 -10.89 0.53
N LEU A 132 3.46 -10.84 -0.77
CA LEU A 132 2.96 -9.78 -1.64
C LEU A 132 1.70 -10.28 -2.37
N PRO A 133 0.72 -9.40 -2.66
CA PRO A 133 -0.46 -9.75 -3.44
C PRO A 133 -0.12 -9.85 -4.94
N LEU A 134 0.86 -10.70 -5.27
CA LEU A 134 1.33 -10.97 -6.62
C LEU A 134 1.02 -12.42 -7.00
N SER A 135 0.65 -12.61 -8.25
CA SER A 135 0.63 -13.91 -8.94
C SER A 135 1.47 -13.84 -10.21
N SER A 136 1.73 -14.98 -10.83
CA SER A 136 2.39 -15.08 -12.13
C SER A 136 1.74 -14.27 -13.25
N THR A 137 0.55 -13.70 -13.07
CA THR A 137 -0.15 -12.81 -14.03
C THR A 137 -0.21 -11.34 -13.60
N SER A 138 0.22 -10.98 -12.39
CA SER A 138 0.30 -9.59 -11.91
C SER A 138 1.32 -8.77 -12.72
N VAL A 139 1.20 -7.44 -12.75
CA VAL A 139 2.14 -6.51 -13.38
C VAL A 139 2.45 -6.90 -14.84
N PRO A 140 1.47 -6.79 -15.76
CA PRO A 140 1.61 -7.31 -17.12
C PRO A 140 2.77 -6.71 -17.94
N ARG A 141 3.26 -5.52 -17.57
CA ARG A 141 4.40 -4.85 -18.22
C ARG A 141 5.75 -5.46 -17.87
N GLY A 142 5.86 -6.16 -16.73
CA GLY A 142 7.06 -6.87 -16.31
C GLY A 142 8.24 -6.00 -15.83
N ASP A 143 8.06 -4.69 -15.69
CA ASP A 143 9.09 -3.70 -15.30
C ASP A 143 9.13 -3.41 -13.78
N LEU A 144 8.55 -4.31 -12.97
CA LEU A 144 8.50 -4.16 -11.51
C LEU A 144 9.91 -4.21 -10.90
N VAL A 145 10.20 -3.25 -10.03
CA VAL A 145 11.34 -3.25 -9.11
C VAL A 145 10.85 -3.46 -7.68
N ILE A 146 11.44 -4.41 -6.96
CA ILE A 146 11.14 -4.65 -5.54
C ILE A 146 12.39 -4.37 -4.71
N GLU A 147 12.36 -3.32 -3.90
CA GLU A 147 13.43 -2.95 -2.98
C GLU A 147 13.10 -3.47 -1.58
N ALA A 148 13.97 -4.31 -1.03
CA ALA A 148 13.82 -4.84 0.32
C ALA A 148 15.18 -5.23 0.91
N HIS A 149 15.24 -5.38 2.23
CA HIS A 149 16.41 -5.98 2.87
C HIS A 149 16.50 -7.48 2.57
N GLU A 150 17.72 -8.00 2.46
CA GLU A 150 17.97 -9.44 2.17
C GLU A 150 17.23 -10.39 3.12
N GLU A 151 17.14 -10.03 4.39
CA GLU A 151 16.46 -10.84 5.41
C GLU A 151 14.97 -10.97 5.14
N TRP A 152 14.34 -9.89 4.67
CA TRP A 152 12.94 -9.93 4.30
C TRP A 152 12.73 -10.79 3.06
N ILE A 153 13.63 -10.71 2.08
CA ILE A 153 13.60 -11.54 0.87
C ILE A 153 13.68 -13.03 1.23
N GLN A 154 14.46 -13.39 2.25
CA GLN A 154 14.62 -14.77 2.70
C GLN A 154 13.37 -15.36 3.37
N ILE A 155 12.54 -14.54 4.02
CA ILE A 155 11.30 -14.98 4.67
C ILE A 155 10.06 -14.85 3.78
N LEU A 156 10.20 -14.31 2.57
CA LEU A 156 9.10 -14.09 1.65
C LEU A 156 8.50 -15.43 1.18
N GLU A 157 7.22 -15.60 1.44
CA GLU A 157 6.40 -16.71 0.96
C GLU A 157 5.78 -16.37 -0.39
N TRP A 158 5.96 -17.27 -1.37
CA TRP A 158 5.42 -17.12 -2.72
C TRP A 158 4.10 -17.88 -2.86
N ALA A 159 3.21 -17.39 -3.73
CA ALA A 159 1.95 -18.06 -4.02
C ALA A 159 2.16 -19.42 -4.70
N ASP A 160 3.10 -19.47 -5.65
CA ASP A 160 3.52 -20.65 -6.40
C ASP A 160 4.93 -20.42 -6.99
N GLU A 161 5.54 -21.49 -7.51
CA GLU A 161 6.87 -21.43 -8.12
C GLU A 161 6.92 -20.55 -9.38
N ALA A 162 5.80 -20.41 -10.11
CA ALA A 162 5.74 -19.55 -11.29
C ALA A 162 5.85 -18.06 -10.91
N THR A 163 5.18 -17.67 -9.83
CA THR A 163 5.23 -16.31 -9.27
C THR A 163 6.63 -16.00 -8.76
N LYS A 164 7.25 -16.95 -8.04
CA LYS A 164 8.63 -16.84 -7.59
C LYS A 164 9.60 -16.67 -8.75
N ALA A 165 9.56 -17.56 -9.74
CA ALA A 165 10.45 -17.51 -10.89
C ALA A 165 10.34 -16.18 -11.66
N ARG A 166 9.13 -15.61 -11.73
CA ARG A 166 8.87 -14.36 -12.43
C ARG A 166 9.42 -13.13 -11.70
N PHE A 167 9.22 -13.02 -10.39
CA PHE A 167 9.52 -11.79 -9.64
C PHE A 167 10.81 -11.85 -8.82
N LEU A 168 11.40 -13.01 -8.60
CA LEU A 168 12.70 -13.11 -7.92
C LEU A 168 13.80 -12.24 -8.59
N PRO A 169 13.88 -12.15 -9.94
CA PRO A 169 14.85 -11.26 -10.60
C PRO A 169 14.56 -9.75 -10.42
N SER A 170 13.36 -9.36 -10.01
CA SER A 170 12.97 -7.95 -9.79
C SER A 170 13.52 -7.36 -8.50
N PHE A 171 14.11 -8.19 -7.61
CA PHE A 171 14.60 -7.72 -6.32
C PHE A 171 15.89 -6.94 -6.42
N LYS A 172 15.91 -5.78 -5.76
CA LYS A 172 17.10 -4.99 -5.48
C LYS A 172 17.29 -4.95 -3.97
N ALA A 173 18.17 -5.81 -3.48
CA ALA A 173 18.56 -5.78 -2.09
C ALA A 173 19.38 -4.52 -1.81
N PHE A 174 19.05 -3.79 -0.76
CA PHE A 174 19.94 -2.75 -0.23
C PHE A 174 20.62 -3.25 1.05
N PRO A 175 21.93 -3.00 1.20
CA PRO A 175 22.67 -3.41 2.38
C PRO A 175 22.05 -2.78 3.63
N ARG A 176 22.13 -3.49 4.76
CA ARG A 176 21.82 -2.88 6.07
C ARG A 176 22.69 -1.65 6.24
N SER A 177 22.10 -0.46 6.21
CA SER A 177 22.71 0.64 6.96
C SER A 177 22.67 0.22 8.42
N ILE A 178 23.84 0.09 9.05
CA ILE A 178 23.93 0.06 10.50
C ILE A 178 23.46 1.45 10.94
N ASP A 179 22.17 1.59 11.23
CA ASP A 179 21.78 2.46 12.33
C ASP A 179 20.47 1.99 12.95
N LYS A 180 20.61 1.56 14.19
CA LYS A 180 19.51 1.47 15.14
C LYS A 180 19.11 2.92 15.44
N THR A 181 17.81 3.17 15.56
CA THR A 181 17.23 4.46 15.94
C THR A 181 17.56 5.64 15.01
N LEU A 182 16.77 5.81 13.95
CA LEU A 182 16.52 7.17 13.45
C LEU A 182 15.77 7.91 14.57
N THR A 183 16.47 8.80 15.26
CA THR A 183 15.83 9.75 16.17
C THR A 183 15.07 10.79 15.34
N GLU A 184 13.94 11.28 15.85
CA GLU A 184 13.09 12.31 15.21
C GLU A 184 13.86 13.53 14.66
N SER A 185 15.08 13.79 15.15
CA SER A 185 15.94 14.89 14.73
C SER A 185 16.65 14.70 13.37
N GLU A 186 16.79 13.48 12.85
CA GLU A 186 17.66 13.21 11.69
C GLU A 186 16.93 13.17 10.34
N LEU A 187 15.59 13.16 10.34
CA LEU A 187 14.78 13.26 9.12
C LEU A 187 14.71 14.68 8.52
N LYS A 188 15.40 15.67 9.10
CA LYS A 188 15.44 17.05 8.57
C LYS A 188 16.38 17.26 7.37
N PHE A 189 17.08 16.24 6.90
CA PHE A 189 17.90 16.33 5.69
C PHE A 189 17.51 15.28 4.66
N GLY A 190 16.58 15.63 3.77
CA GLY A 190 16.33 14.82 2.57
C GLY A 190 15.00 15.07 1.88
N ILE A 191 14.77 16.31 1.41
CA ILE A 191 14.15 16.74 0.14
C ILE A 191 13.90 18.24 0.32
N LYS A 192 14.84 19.06 -0.16
CA LYS A 192 14.52 20.43 -0.52
C LYS A 192 13.68 20.37 -1.79
N CYS A 193 12.50 20.98 -1.77
CA CYS A 193 11.96 21.59 -2.99
C CYS A 193 12.89 22.72 -3.42
#